data_AF-A0A0M0J7B9-F1
#
_entry.id   AF-A0A0M0J7B9-F1
#
_cell.length_a   1.000
_cell.length_b   1.000
_cell.length_c   1.000
_cell.angle_alpha   90.00
_cell.angle_beta   90.00
_cell.angle_gamma   90.00
#
_symmetry.space_group_name_H-M   'P 1'
#
loop_
_entity.id
_entity.type
_entity.pdbx_description
1 polymer ?
#
loop_
_entity_poly.entity_id
_entity_poly.type
_entity_poly.pdbx_seq_one_letter_code
_entity_poly.pdbx_strand_id
1 'polypeptide(L)'
;MRTPPPNMPAPVKPRTRNAYEIAAGARRVEHITSGHADDDGAAATVGCKAVSIAEQRSFEGRTFPLTIAPAEAMTASLAEWSAAHRGALLALIEKYDAVLLRGFGGSATAMDFSRFASNLELGPFAMGCSAAPRTNVAPGVFTANEAPPSEPIPFHHEMAQCIEPPAYVFFFCERPAASGGATPIIPSFAVAEHLQAHHSAVADRLRRLGVRYVRTLPEHNDPSSPLGKGWRASYMANSREEAEAAMEAAGIEYTWLDGGDVRTVTPRMPALVHHDATGREMFFNAVVAATQGWIDVRNDPAKAVVYGDGTALDAEARAALESVGAYLRDHCVAFPWQAGDVLLLDNRKALHSRQSYEGPRRVLASLWAPPPGKDLPLAALPPWTASDESGHAGLTRALSPTIRSLTLRSGAKMPAIGLGLWKVPKDVCADTVVCAIRAGYRHLDSACDYGNEVQVGEGIRRAMAEGLVTRDELWVTSKLWNTYHAVEHVEAACRKTLADLGLDYVDLYL
;
A
#
# COMPACT_ATOMS: atom_id res chain seq x y z
N MET A 1 -46.14 34.56 45.05
CA MET A 1 -45.99 33.20 44.49
C MET A 1 -44.67 33.13 43.76
N ARG A 2 -43.76 32.31 44.30
CA ARG A 2 -42.54 31.68 43.73
C ARG A 2 -41.48 32.58 43.08
N THR A 3 -40.48 32.89 43.90
CA THR A 3 -39.08 33.15 43.55
C THR A 3 -38.47 32.03 42.69
N PRO A 4 -37.56 32.34 41.75
CA PRO A 4 -36.83 31.32 40.99
C PRO A 4 -35.67 30.73 41.83
N PRO A 5 -35.26 29.47 41.57
CA PRO A 5 -34.24 28.79 42.36
C PRO A 5 -32.82 29.29 42.02
N PRO A 6 -31.87 29.25 42.99
CA PRO A 6 -30.46 29.52 42.73
C PRO A 6 -29.74 28.26 42.24
N ASN A 7 -28.62 28.46 41.53
CA ASN A 7 -27.63 27.47 41.09
C ASN A 7 -28.00 26.54 39.92
N MET A 8 -27.69 26.99 38.70
CA MET A 8 -27.09 26.11 37.68
C MET A 8 -25.61 26.49 37.50
N PRO A 9 -24.67 25.53 37.45
CA PRO A 9 -23.29 25.84 37.13
C PRO A 9 -23.20 26.27 35.66
N ALA A 10 -22.46 27.35 35.40
CA ALA A 10 -22.18 27.85 34.06
C ALA A 10 -21.52 26.76 33.20
N PRO A 11 -21.76 26.73 31.87
CA PRO A 11 -21.10 25.78 30.99
C PRO A 11 -19.58 25.97 31.09
N VAL A 12 -18.88 24.88 31.39
CA VAL A 12 -17.42 24.83 31.38
C VAL A 12 -16.97 25.17 29.97
N LYS A 13 -16.43 26.38 29.77
CA LYS A 13 -15.71 26.73 28.56
C LYS A 13 -14.59 25.71 28.35
N PRO A 14 -14.43 25.11 27.16
CA PRO A 14 -13.27 24.29 26.89
C PRO A 14 -12.02 25.17 27.07
N ARG A 15 -11.13 24.75 27.97
CA ARG A 15 -9.80 25.35 28.13
C ARG A 15 -9.05 25.11 26.82
N THR A 16 -9.06 26.11 25.95
CA THR A 16 -8.08 26.25 24.88
C THR A 16 -6.72 26.47 25.52
N ARG A 17 -5.96 25.39 25.75
CA ARG A 17 -4.51 25.52 25.91
C ARG A 17 -3.92 25.67 24.51
N ASN A 18 -3.92 26.91 24.03
CA ASN A 18 -2.94 27.35 23.05
C ASN A 18 -1.56 27.24 23.70
N ALA A 19 -0.70 26.41 23.14
CA ALA A 19 0.73 26.51 23.32
C ALA A 19 1.35 26.57 21.92
N TYR A 20 1.13 27.71 21.25
CA TYR A 20 1.86 28.13 20.07
C TYR A 20 2.69 29.34 20.47
N GLU A 21 3.93 29.08 20.90
CA GLU A 21 5.04 30.01 20.72
C GLU A 21 6.18 29.19 20.13
N ILE A 22 6.17 29.07 18.81
CA ILE A 22 7.38 28.72 18.07
C ILE A 22 8.30 29.92 18.24
N ALA A 23 9.37 29.75 19.01
CA ALA A 23 10.41 30.76 19.15
C ALA A 23 10.90 31.14 17.74
N ALA A 24 10.60 32.37 17.34
CA ALA A 24 11.10 32.99 16.13
C ALA A 24 12.63 33.11 16.25
N GLY A 25 13.33 32.16 15.63
CA GLY A 25 14.78 32.07 15.61
C GLY A 25 15.31 31.39 14.36
N ALA A 26 14.59 31.46 13.24
CA ALA A 26 15.11 31.03 11.95
C ALA A 26 15.95 32.17 11.36
N ARG A 27 17.28 32.00 11.35
CA ARG A 27 18.15 32.80 10.50
C ARG A 27 17.64 32.69 9.06
N ARG A 28 17.40 33.84 8.43
CA ARG A 28 17.14 33.97 7.00
C ARG A 28 18.35 33.40 6.27
N VAL A 29 18.20 32.24 5.63
CA VAL A 29 19.19 31.72 4.68
C VAL A 29 18.59 31.89 3.29
N GLU A 30 19.15 32.84 2.56
CA GLU A 30 19.00 32.94 1.12
C GLU A 30 19.84 31.83 0.45
N HIS A 31 19.36 31.36 -0.71
CA HIS A 31 20.02 30.53 -1.72
C HIS A 31 19.86 29.00 -1.67
N ILE A 32 19.29 28.49 -2.76
CA ILE A 32 19.44 27.12 -3.27
C ILE A 32 20.94 26.90 -3.51
N THR A 33 21.61 26.13 -2.65
CA THR A 33 23.01 25.74 -2.81
C THR A 33 23.11 24.36 -3.46
N SER A 34 24.24 24.04 -4.11
CA SER A 34 24.52 22.73 -4.70
C SER A 34 24.47 21.60 -3.66
N GLY A 35 24.10 20.39 -4.08
CA GLY A 35 24.06 19.19 -3.23
C GLY A 35 25.46 18.67 -2.84
N HIS A 36 25.50 17.57 -2.07
CA HIS A 36 26.75 16.85 -1.83
C HIS A 36 27.25 16.19 -3.13
N ALA A 37 28.56 15.96 -3.27
CA ALA A 37 29.16 15.42 -4.51
C ALA A 37 28.53 14.09 -4.99
N ASP A 38 28.15 13.21 -4.06
CA ASP A 38 27.46 11.95 -4.36
C ASP A 38 26.02 12.16 -4.88
N ASP A 39 25.35 13.22 -4.42
CA ASP A 39 24.01 13.59 -4.86
C ASP A 39 24.05 14.25 -6.24
N ASP A 40 25.06 15.07 -6.52
CA ASP A 40 25.27 15.67 -7.84
C ASP A 40 25.54 14.60 -8.90
N GLY A 41 26.34 13.59 -8.59
CA GLY A 41 26.55 12.44 -9.48
C GLY A 41 25.25 11.67 -9.75
N ALA A 42 24.37 11.54 -8.75
CA ALA A 42 23.07 10.92 -8.91
C ALA A 42 22.13 11.77 -9.78
N ALA A 43 22.00 13.08 -9.52
CA ALA A 43 21.16 13.99 -10.28
C ALA A 43 21.59 14.12 -11.75
N ALA A 44 22.90 14.05 -12.02
CA ALA A 44 23.44 14.11 -13.38
C ALA A 44 22.95 12.97 -14.27
N THR A 45 22.57 11.81 -13.70
CA THR A 45 22.01 10.67 -14.46
C THR A 45 20.70 11.00 -15.17
N VAL A 46 20.00 12.05 -14.73
CA VAL A 46 18.76 12.56 -15.32
C VAL A 46 18.93 13.97 -15.90
N GLY A 47 20.17 14.37 -16.23
CA GLY A 47 20.47 15.69 -16.80
C GLY A 47 20.19 16.85 -15.85
N CYS A 48 20.17 16.60 -14.54
CA CYS A 48 19.85 17.56 -13.50
C CYS A 48 21.06 17.80 -12.58
N LYS A 49 20.92 18.77 -11.68
CA LYS A 49 21.84 19.00 -10.56
C LYS A 49 21.12 18.76 -9.24
N ALA A 50 21.85 18.30 -8.22
CA ALA A 50 21.27 18.23 -6.89
C ALA A 50 21.19 19.65 -6.31
N VAL A 51 20.09 19.92 -5.63
CA VAL A 51 19.85 21.21 -4.99
C VAL A 51 19.50 21.00 -3.53
N SER A 52 20.06 21.85 -2.68
CA SER A 52 19.75 21.83 -1.25
C SER A 52 18.50 22.64 -0.95
N ILE A 53 17.62 22.07 -0.13
CA ILE A 53 16.50 22.78 0.50
C ILE A 53 16.75 22.85 2.01
N ALA A 54 16.27 23.90 2.68
CA ALA A 54 16.58 24.13 4.09
C ALA A 54 16.05 23.02 5.01
N GLU A 55 14.97 22.38 4.62
CA GLU A 55 14.26 21.37 5.40
C GLU A 55 14.78 19.94 5.19
N GLN A 56 15.67 19.72 4.22
CA GLN A 56 16.23 18.39 3.96
C GLN A 56 16.97 17.86 5.18
N ARG A 57 16.95 16.53 5.35
CA ARG A 57 17.64 15.86 6.43
C ARG A 57 18.54 14.76 5.88
N SER A 58 19.43 14.27 6.74
CA SER A 58 20.22 13.08 6.45
C SER A 58 19.74 11.93 7.33
N PHE A 59 19.49 10.77 6.72
CA PHE A 59 19.22 9.52 7.43
C PHE A 59 20.28 8.52 7.00
N GLU A 60 21.08 8.02 7.96
CA GLU A 60 22.25 7.15 7.71
C GLU A 60 23.22 7.72 6.66
N GLY A 61 23.48 9.04 6.69
CA GLY A 61 24.38 9.69 5.75
C GLY A 61 23.79 9.95 4.36
N ARG A 62 22.52 9.58 4.10
CA ARG A 62 21.83 9.86 2.83
C ARG A 62 20.87 11.04 2.95
N THR A 63 20.94 11.96 1.99
CA THR A 63 20.01 13.11 1.87
C THR A 63 18.59 12.64 1.61
N PHE A 64 17.61 13.21 2.31
CA PHE A 64 16.18 12.90 2.14
C PHE A 64 15.31 14.17 2.19
N PRO A 65 14.39 14.38 1.22
CA PRO A 65 14.38 13.72 -0.09
C PRO A 65 15.61 14.16 -0.91
N LEU A 66 15.99 13.41 -1.94
CA LEU A 66 16.87 13.96 -2.97
C LEU A 66 16.11 15.06 -3.69
N THR A 67 16.59 16.30 -3.64
CA THR A 67 15.99 17.39 -4.42
C THR A 67 16.84 17.66 -5.64
N ILE A 68 16.21 17.65 -6.82
CA ILE A 68 16.88 17.92 -8.09
C ILE A 68 16.20 19.07 -8.82
N ALA A 69 17.02 19.80 -9.57
CA ALA A 69 16.57 20.85 -10.47
C ALA A 69 17.27 20.72 -11.83
N PRO A 70 16.68 21.25 -12.92
CA PRO A 70 17.34 21.31 -14.20
C PRO A 70 18.72 21.96 -14.09
N ALA A 71 19.74 21.36 -14.70
CA ALA A 71 21.09 21.92 -14.71
C ALA A 71 21.13 23.25 -15.49
N GLU A 72 20.39 23.28 -16.60
CA GLU A 72 20.18 24.42 -17.49
C GLU A 72 18.67 24.67 -17.68
N ALA A 73 18.31 25.78 -18.33
CA ALA A 73 16.91 26.06 -18.65
C ALA A 73 16.32 24.94 -19.51
N MET A 74 15.20 24.35 -19.06
CA MET A 74 14.55 23.27 -19.80
C MET A 74 13.99 23.78 -21.13
N THR A 75 14.38 23.13 -22.22
CA THR A 75 13.76 23.31 -23.55
C THR A 75 12.63 22.32 -23.79
N ALA A 76 12.73 21.12 -23.20
CA ALA A 76 11.70 20.09 -23.23
C ALA A 76 10.65 20.32 -22.13
N SER A 77 9.42 19.87 -22.38
CA SER A 77 8.38 19.79 -21.35
C SER A 77 8.74 18.75 -20.29
N LEU A 78 8.17 18.88 -19.08
CA LEU A 78 8.32 17.92 -18.00
C LEU A 78 7.97 16.48 -18.44
N ALA A 79 6.96 16.33 -19.31
CA ALA A 79 6.55 15.03 -19.84
C ALA A 79 7.58 14.43 -20.81
N GLU A 80 8.14 15.23 -21.72
CA GLU A 80 9.20 14.77 -22.64
C GLU A 80 10.46 14.37 -21.87
N TRP A 81 10.82 15.17 -20.85
CA TRP A 81 11.94 14.86 -19.97
C TRP A 81 11.73 13.55 -19.22
N SER A 82 10.55 13.32 -18.61
CA SER A 82 10.34 12.08 -17.87
C SER A 82 10.37 10.84 -18.77
N ALA A 83 9.88 10.92 -20.01
CA ALA A 83 9.97 9.83 -20.98
C ALA A 83 11.44 9.47 -21.30
N ALA A 84 12.29 10.48 -21.47
CA ALA A 84 13.72 10.30 -21.78
C ALA A 84 14.52 9.75 -20.58
N HIS A 85 14.11 10.07 -19.35
CA HIS A 85 14.87 9.77 -18.13
C HIS A 85 14.22 8.74 -17.20
N ARG A 86 13.11 8.08 -17.61
CA ARG A 86 12.30 7.19 -16.75
C ARG A 86 13.11 6.19 -15.94
N GLY A 87 14.02 5.45 -16.58
CA GLY A 87 14.80 4.39 -15.91
C GLY A 87 15.73 4.94 -14.83
N ALA A 88 16.43 6.04 -15.13
CA ALA A 88 17.30 6.72 -14.18
C ALA A 88 16.51 7.39 -13.05
N LEU A 89 15.34 7.98 -13.35
CA LEU A 89 14.48 8.59 -12.35
C LEU A 89 13.89 7.55 -11.38
N LEU A 90 13.46 6.38 -11.88
CA LEU A 90 13.03 5.27 -11.03
C LEU A 90 14.18 4.73 -10.15
N ALA A 91 15.40 4.70 -10.67
CA ALA A 91 16.59 4.33 -9.88
C ALA A 91 16.89 5.35 -8.77
N LEU A 92 16.66 6.65 -9.01
CA LEU A 92 16.77 7.67 -7.97
C LEU A 92 15.73 7.48 -6.88
N ILE A 93 14.47 7.22 -7.24
CA ILE A 93 13.41 6.92 -6.25
C ILE A 93 13.77 5.67 -5.44
N GLU A 94 14.28 4.63 -6.08
CA GLU A 94 14.70 3.41 -5.38
C GLU A 94 15.87 3.68 -4.42
N LYS A 95 16.83 4.52 -4.79
CA LYS A 95 18.00 4.83 -3.95
C LYS A 95 17.70 5.77 -2.78
N TYR A 96 16.87 6.78 -3.02
CA TYR A 96 16.65 7.89 -2.08
C TYR A 96 15.29 7.85 -1.37
N ASP A 97 14.43 6.87 -1.68
CA ASP A 97 13.08 6.65 -1.15
C ASP A 97 12.07 7.76 -1.51
N ALA A 98 12.54 9.00 -1.74
CA ALA A 98 11.77 10.13 -2.23
C ALA A 98 12.66 11.08 -3.07
N VAL A 99 12.10 11.63 -4.15
CA VAL A 99 12.76 12.61 -5.02
C VAL A 99 11.85 13.82 -5.23
N LEU A 100 12.33 15.01 -4.92
CA LEU A 100 11.64 16.28 -5.19
C LEU A 100 12.20 16.91 -6.47
N LEU A 101 11.34 17.07 -7.47
CA LEU A 101 11.61 17.82 -8.69
C LEU A 101 11.22 19.27 -8.48
N ARG A 102 12.19 20.18 -8.52
CA ARG A 102 11.97 21.63 -8.32
C ARG A 102 12.53 22.44 -9.47
N GLY A 103 11.76 23.43 -9.93
CA GLY A 103 12.21 24.34 -11.01
C GLY A 103 12.06 23.77 -12.42
N PHE A 104 11.29 22.70 -12.62
CA PHE A 104 10.99 22.12 -13.94
C PHE A 104 9.94 22.92 -14.75
N GLY A 105 9.44 24.03 -14.20
CA GLY A 105 8.54 24.97 -14.87
C GLY A 105 7.31 25.33 -14.03
N GLY A 106 7.02 26.63 -13.89
CA GLY A 106 5.95 27.16 -13.02
C GLY A 106 4.55 27.20 -13.64
N SER A 107 4.33 26.49 -14.76
CA SER A 107 3.08 26.55 -15.55
C SER A 107 2.47 25.18 -15.83
N ALA A 108 3.01 24.11 -15.25
CA ALA A 108 2.51 22.76 -15.48
C ALA A 108 1.04 22.64 -15.03
N THR A 109 0.23 22.01 -15.87
CA THR A 109 -1.18 21.75 -15.60
C THR A 109 -1.38 20.36 -15.03
N ALA A 110 -2.58 20.06 -14.52
CA ALA A 110 -2.98 18.68 -14.19
C ALA A 110 -2.75 17.67 -15.33
N MET A 111 -2.90 18.11 -16.59
CA MET A 111 -2.66 17.27 -17.77
C MET A 111 -1.16 17.03 -18.01
N ASP A 112 -0.31 18.03 -17.76
CA ASP A 112 1.14 17.86 -17.87
C ASP A 112 1.66 16.92 -16.78
N PHE A 113 1.12 17.01 -15.57
CA PHE A 113 1.41 16.05 -14.50
C PHE A 113 0.93 14.64 -14.83
N SER A 114 -0.28 14.50 -15.42
CA SER A 114 -0.81 13.21 -15.90
C SER A 114 0.12 12.56 -16.93
N ARG A 115 0.59 13.32 -17.93
CA ARG A 115 1.54 12.84 -18.95
C ARG A 115 2.89 12.49 -18.34
N PHE A 116 3.41 13.35 -17.46
CA PHE A 116 4.65 13.10 -16.73
C PHE A 116 4.62 11.76 -16.00
N ALA A 117 3.55 11.52 -15.23
CA ALA A 117 3.39 10.31 -14.43
C ALA A 117 3.21 9.06 -15.32
N SER A 118 2.44 9.18 -16.40
CA SER A 118 2.21 8.08 -17.35
C SER A 118 3.49 7.65 -18.07
N ASN A 119 4.39 8.59 -18.38
CA ASN A 119 5.66 8.32 -19.05
C ASN A 119 6.69 7.57 -18.19
N LEU A 120 6.40 7.38 -16.89
CA LEU A 120 7.19 6.49 -16.03
C LEU A 120 6.86 5.01 -16.25
N GLU A 121 5.81 4.69 -17.01
CA GLU A 121 5.44 3.31 -17.40
C GLU A 121 5.28 2.36 -16.20
N LEU A 122 4.79 2.90 -15.08
CA LEU A 122 4.45 2.13 -13.90
C LEU A 122 3.14 1.36 -14.11
N GLY A 123 2.92 0.31 -13.32
CA GLY A 123 1.71 -0.51 -13.40
C GLY A 123 0.46 0.30 -13.05
N PRO A 124 -0.67 0.06 -13.73
CA PRO A 124 -1.92 0.74 -13.41
C PRO A 124 -2.36 0.36 -12.00
N PHE A 125 -2.85 1.35 -11.25
CA PHE A 125 -3.41 1.13 -9.93
C PHE A 125 -4.93 1.34 -9.96
N ALA A 126 -5.69 0.32 -9.56
CA ALA A 126 -7.13 0.43 -9.39
C ALA A 126 -7.43 1.03 -8.01
N MET A 127 -8.14 2.16 -8.00
CA MET A 127 -8.55 2.86 -6.79
C MET A 127 -9.65 2.09 -6.03
N GLY A 128 -9.31 0.99 -5.37
CA GLY A 128 -10.17 0.31 -4.39
C GLY A 128 -9.89 0.80 -2.97
N CYS A 129 -10.88 0.91 -2.08
CA CYS A 129 -10.67 1.09 -0.62
C CYS A 129 -10.05 2.43 -0.12
N SER A 130 -9.94 3.49 -0.94
CA SER A 130 -9.50 4.81 -0.44
C SER A 130 -10.42 5.35 0.66
N ALA A 131 -9.82 5.82 1.76
CA ALA A 131 -10.53 6.35 2.93
C ALA A 131 -11.16 7.75 2.71
N ALA A 132 -10.73 8.49 1.69
CA ALA A 132 -11.12 9.88 1.44
C ALA A 132 -11.78 10.07 0.06
N PRO A 133 -12.71 11.03 -0.08
CA PRO A 133 -13.21 11.45 -1.39
C PRO A 133 -12.05 12.05 -2.20
N ARG A 134 -12.03 11.76 -3.50
CA ARG A 134 -11.03 12.26 -4.45
C ARG A 134 -11.75 12.64 -5.74
N THR A 135 -11.43 13.80 -6.28
CA THR A 135 -11.97 14.27 -7.54
C THR A 135 -10.97 14.00 -8.65
N ASN A 136 -11.36 13.27 -9.68
CA ASN A 136 -10.53 13.06 -10.87
C ASN A 136 -10.46 14.37 -11.66
N VAL A 137 -9.25 14.85 -11.93
CA VAL A 137 -9.01 16.13 -12.63
C VAL A 137 -8.27 15.96 -13.96
N ALA A 138 -7.62 14.82 -14.17
CA ALA A 138 -7.00 14.37 -15.42
C ALA A 138 -6.75 12.85 -15.34
N PRO A 139 -6.54 12.13 -16.45
CA PRO A 139 -6.29 10.68 -16.43
C PRO A 139 -5.21 10.28 -15.40
N GLY A 140 -5.56 9.43 -14.43
CA GLY A 140 -4.64 8.99 -13.37
C GLY A 140 -4.26 10.06 -12.34
N VAL A 141 -4.91 11.24 -12.35
CA VAL A 141 -4.62 12.37 -11.46
C VAL A 141 -5.88 12.82 -10.73
N PHE A 142 -5.75 12.96 -9.42
CA PHE A 142 -6.86 13.33 -8.54
C PHE A 142 -6.42 14.42 -7.55
N THR A 143 -7.39 15.08 -6.94
CA THR A 143 -7.14 15.98 -5.81
C THR A 143 -6.53 15.21 -4.63
N ALA A 144 -5.44 15.73 -4.05
CA ALA A 144 -4.95 15.20 -2.78
C ALA A 144 -6.02 15.43 -1.68
N ASN A 145 -6.06 14.54 -0.67
CA ASN A 145 -7.11 14.45 0.34
C ASN A 145 -7.73 15.82 0.75
N GLU A 146 -9.04 15.94 0.54
CA GLU A 146 -9.84 17.18 0.65
C GLU A 146 -10.33 17.47 2.07
N ALA A 147 -9.74 16.86 3.10
CA ALA A 147 -10.03 17.19 4.50
C ALA A 147 -9.88 18.70 4.79
N PRO A 148 -10.65 19.28 5.73
CA PRO A 148 -10.66 20.72 5.97
C PRO A 148 -9.27 21.35 6.13
N PRO A 149 -9.02 22.58 5.64
CA PRO A 149 -7.70 23.22 5.72
C PRO A 149 -7.12 23.33 7.13
N SER A 150 -7.97 23.53 8.14
CA SER A 150 -7.58 23.64 9.55
C SER A 150 -7.11 22.33 10.17
N GLU A 151 -7.54 21.19 9.61
CA GLU A 151 -7.22 19.87 10.13
C GLU A 151 -5.94 19.34 9.49
N PRO A 152 -4.94 18.88 10.26
CA PRO A 152 -3.81 18.15 9.72
C PRO A 152 -4.24 16.73 9.31
N ILE A 153 -3.53 16.15 8.34
CA ILE A 153 -3.63 14.72 8.04
C ILE A 153 -2.45 14.03 8.72
N PRO A 154 -2.67 13.03 9.61
CA PRO A 154 -1.59 12.32 10.26
C PRO A 154 -0.66 11.58 9.29
N PHE A 155 0.52 11.19 9.77
CA PHE A 155 1.44 10.35 8.99
C PHE A 155 0.86 8.97 8.72
N HIS A 156 0.98 8.54 7.47
CA HIS A 156 0.55 7.23 7.01
C HIS A 156 1.32 6.82 5.76
N HIS A 157 1.29 5.52 5.48
CA HIS A 157 1.48 5.01 4.12
C HIS A 157 0.16 5.09 3.36
N GLU A 158 0.21 5.46 2.08
CA GLU A 158 -0.99 5.57 1.26
C GLU A 158 -1.69 4.22 1.19
N MET A 159 -2.98 4.20 1.52
CA MET A 159 -3.82 3.02 1.46
C MET A 159 -3.28 1.79 2.21
N ALA A 160 -2.56 2.00 3.32
CA ALA A 160 -1.95 0.93 4.11
C ALA A 160 -2.92 -0.13 4.67
N GLN A 161 -4.22 0.14 4.66
CA GLN A 161 -5.28 -0.79 5.07
C GLN A 161 -5.80 -1.66 3.93
N CYS A 162 -5.28 -1.50 2.71
CA CYS A 162 -5.67 -2.28 1.54
C CYS A 162 -4.71 -3.47 1.38
N ILE A 163 -5.22 -4.58 0.83
CA ILE A 163 -4.41 -5.77 0.54
C ILE A 163 -3.31 -5.45 -0.47
N GLU A 164 -3.64 -4.64 -1.48
CA GLU A 164 -2.71 -4.19 -2.52
C GLU A 164 -2.61 -2.65 -2.49
N PRO A 165 -1.72 -2.08 -1.66
CA PRO A 165 -1.48 -0.64 -1.65
C PRO A 165 -0.68 -0.21 -2.90
N PRO A 166 -0.74 1.06 -3.30
CA PRO A 166 0.11 1.56 -4.39
C PRO A 166 1.59 1.47 -3.99
N ALA A 167 2.45 1.15 -4.95
CA ALA A 167 3.89 1.16 -4.76
C ALA A 167 4.47 2.58 -4.75
N TYR A 168 3.88 3.47 -5.55
CA TYR A 168 4.33 4.85 -5.69
C TYR A 168 3.19 5.84 -5.51
N VAL A 169 3.49 6.96 -4.87
CA VAL A 169 2.61 8.12 -4.78
C VAL A 169 3.37 9.34 -5.28
N PHE A 170 2.78 10.02 -6.25
CA PHE A 170 3.34 11.28 -6.76
C PHE A 170 2.43 12.43 -6.34
N PHE A 171 3.04 13.53 -5.90
CA PHE A 171 2.34 14.77 -5.59
C PHE A 171 2.80 15.88 -6.52
N PHE A 172 1.86 16.71 -6.97
CA PHE A 172 2.13 17.86 -7.81
C PHE A 172 1.51 19.12 -7.22
N CYS A 173 2.32 20.14 -6.98
CA CYS A 173 1.83 21.42 -6.50
C CYS A 173 1.46 22.32 -7.69
N GLU A 174 0.16 22.39 -7.99
CA GLU A 174 -0.32 23.37 -8.97
C GLU A 174 -0.43 24.76 -8.35
N ARG A 175 -0.85 24.84 -7.07
CA ARG A 175 -0.94 26.09 -6.32
C ARG A 175 -0.53 25.89 -4.86
N PRO A 176 0.56 26.52 -4.38
CA PRO A 176 0.92 26.45 -2.98
C PRO A 176 -0.06 27.23 -2.10
N ALA A 177 -0.19 26.82 -0.84
CA ALA A 177 -0.96 27.55 0.15
C ALA A 177 -0.33 28.93 0.45
N ALA A 178 -1.11 29.85 1.02
CA ALA A 178 -0.56 31.13 1.48
C ALA A 178 0.35 30.95 2.70
N SER A 179 0.00 30.03 3.60
CA SER A 179 0.78 29.63 4.75
C SER A 179 0.51 28.15 5.10
N GLY A 180 1.50 27.47 5.68
CA GLY A 180 1.40 26.05 6.02
C GLY A 180 1.27 25.14 4.78
N GLY A 181 0.51 24.04 4.92
CA GLY A 181 0.09 23.21 3.79
C GLY A 181 1.15 22.35 3.14
N ALA A 182 2.33 22.23 3.77
CA ALA A 182 3.34 21.27 3.36
C ALA A 182 2.78 19.85 3.36
N THR A 183 3.47 18.97 2.63
CA THR A 183 3.28 17.51 2.70
C THR A 183 4.51 16.94 3.39
N PRO A 184 4.57 16.90 4.74
CA PRO A 184 5.74 16.37 5.43
C PRO A 184 5.94 14.89 5.10
N ILE A 185 7.21 14.50 4.93
CA ILE A 185 7.62 13.13 4.62
C ILE A 185 8.73 12.65 5.56
N ILE A 186 8.83 11.34 5.75
CA ILE A 186 9.88 10.71 6.55
C ILE A 186 10.13 9.26 6.08
N PRO A 187 11.39 8.77 6.08
CA PRO A 187 11.66 7.38 5.77
C PRO A 187 11.05 6.44 6.81
N SER A 188 10.38 5.39 6.34
CA SER A 188 9.64 4.44 7.17
C SER A 188 10.55 3.59 8.06
N PHE A 189 11.76 3.27 7.57
CA PHE A 189 12.73 2.51 8.34
C PHE A 189 13.19 3.24 9.61
N ALA A 190 13.38 4.57 9.54
CA ALA A 190 13.81 5.37 10.69
C ALA A 190 12.77 5.34 11.81
N VAL A 191 11.49 5.25 11.45
CA VAL A 191 10.38 5.12 12.39
C VAL A 191 10.34 3.72 13.03
N ALA A 192 10.58 2.67 12.22
CA ALA A 192 10.69 1.30 12.71
C ALA A 192 11.87 1.14 13.69
N GLU A 193 13.03 1.73 13.37
CA GLU A 193 14.21 1.74 14.23
C GLU A 193 13.98 2.50 15.54
N HIS A 194 13.32 3.66 15.50
CA HIS A 194 12.91 4.38 16.71
C HIS A 194 12.01 3.52 17.60
N LEU A 195 10.98 2.89 17.01
CA LEU A 195 10.09 1.99 17.75
C LEU A 195 10.86 0.81 18.35
N GLN A 196 11.74 0.17 17.58
CA GLN A 196 12.53 -0.96 18.05
C GLN A 196 13.53 -0.56 19.16
N ALA A 197 14.16 0.60 19.06
CA ALA A 197 15.17 1.06 20.02
C ALA A 197 14.55 1.51 21.35
N HIS A 198 13.36 2.11 21.32
CA HIS A 198 12.74 2.72 22.50
C HIS A 198 11.58 1.91 23.07
N HIS A 199 10.95 1.03 22.28
CA HIS A 199 9.73 0.29 22.64
C HIS A 199 9.74 -1.13 22.04
N SER A 200 10.86 -1.86 22.20
CA SER A 200 11.10 -3.17 21.57
C SER A 200 9.98 -4.19 21.83
N ALA A 201 9.42 -4.25 23.05
CA ALA A 201 8.32 -5.16 23.37
C ALA A 201 7.06 -4.87 22.53
N VAL A 202 6.75 -3.59 22.29
CA VAL A 202 5.64 -3.17 21.43
C VAL A 202 5.96 -3.46 19.97
N ALA A 203 7.21 -3.21 19.53
CA ALA A 203 7.66 -3.58 18.18
C ALA A 203 7.47 -5.07 17.93
N ASP A 204 7.88 -5.93 18.86
CA ASP A 204 7.74 -7.38 18.77
C ASP A 204 6.27 -7.83 18.76
N ARG A 205 5.40 -7.18 19.53
CA ARG A 205 3.95 -7.42 19.47
C ARG A 205 3.37 -7.01 18.13
N LEU A 206 3.69 -5.82 17.62
CA LEU A 206 3.21 -5.33 16.32
C LEU A 206 3.72 -6.18 15.15
N ARG A 207 4.97 -6.63 15.21
CA ARG A 207 5.57 -7.52 14.20
C ARG A 207 4.87 -8.89 14.18
N ARG A 208 4.68 -9.49 15.35
CA ARG A 208 4.05 -10.82 15.46
C ARG A 208 2.56 -10.78 15.19
N LEU A 209 1.84 -9.88 15.86
CA LEU A 209 0.38 -9.86 15.81
C LEU A 209 -0.14 -9.09 14.62
N GLY A 210 0.58 -8.09 14.09
CA GLY A 210 -0.02 -7.13 13.18
C GLY A 210 -1.15 -6.35 13.86
N VAL A 211 -2.03 -5.75 13.05
CA VAL A 211 -3.15 -4.93 13.52
C VAL A 211 -4.39 -5.13 12.67
N ARG A 212 -5.54 -4.70 13.19
CA ARG A 212 -6.79 -4.57 12.45
C ARG A 212 -7.36 -3.19 12.69
N TYR A 213 -7.92 -2.60 11.65
CA TYR A 213 -8.54 -1.28 11.71
C TYR A 213 -10.04 -1.43 11.84
N VAL A 214 -10.61 -0.70 12.79
CA VAL A 214 -12.05 -0.65 13.06
C VAL A 214 -12.57 0.71 12.62
N ARG A 215 -13.59 0.73 11.75
CA ARG A 215 -14.19 1.97 11.28
C ARG A 215 -15.70 1.85 11.10
N THR A 216 -16.43 2.86 11.54
CA THR A 216 -17.86 3.01 11.27
C THR A 216 -18.03 4.02 10.14
N LEU A 217 -18.66 3.59 9.04
CA LEU A 217 -18.91 4.42 7.86
C LEU A 217 -20.40 4.76 7.74
N PRO A 218 -20.76 6.02 7.48
CA PRO A 218 -22.14 6.38 7.14
C PRO A 218 -22.56 5.82 5.78
N GLU A 219 -23.86 5.84 5.47
CA GLU A 219 -24.33 5.47 4.13
C GLU A 219 -23.85 6.43 3.04
N HIS A 220 -23.93 7.72 3.31
CA HIS A 220 -23.53 8.79 2.40
C HIS A 220 -22.36 9.59 2.95
N ASN A 221 -21.68 10.32 2.07
CA ASN A 221 -20.58 11.19 2.49
C ASN A 221 -21.08 12.29 3.44
N ASP A 222 -20.41 12.44 4.57
CA ASP A 222 -20.62 13.45 5.59
C ASP A 222 -19.51 14.52 5.50
N PRO A 223 -19.76 15.67 4.86
CA PRO A 223 -18.72 16.69 4.66
C PRO A 223 -18.29 17.37 5.97
N SER A 224 -19.00 17.14 7.08
CA SER A 224 -18.63 17.71 8.38
C SER A 224 -17.59 16.89 9.14
N SER A 225 -17.31 15.65 8.68
CA SER A 225 -16.36 14.74 9.33
C SER A 225 -15.10 14.54 8.46
N PRO A 226 -13.89 14.58 9.05
CA PRO A 226 -12.66 14.20 8.35
C PRO A 226 -12.63 12.72 7.94
N LEU A 227 -13.48 11.89 8.57
CA LEU A 227 -13.69 10.48 8.22
C LEU A 227 -15.01 10.25 7.49
N GLY A 228 -15.69 11.30 7.05
CA GLY A 228 -17.09 11.24 6.62
C GLY A 228 -17.36 10.51 5.32
N LYS A 229 -16.37 9.90 4.65
CA LYS A 229 -16.63 9.09 3.46
C LYS A 229 -17.57 7.93 3.81
N GLY A 230 -18.70 7.83 3.09
CA GLY A 230 -19.69 6.78 3.31
C GLY A 230 -19.31 5.44 2.70
N TRP A 231 -20.01 4.37 3.07
CA TRP A 231 -19.74 3.01 2.57
C TRP A 231 -20.03 2.88 1.08
N ARG A 232 -21.07 3.55 0.55
CA ARG A 232 -21.38 3.56 -0.89
C ARG A 232 -20.20 4.06 -1.72
N ALA A 233 -19.60 5.17 -1.29
CA ALA A 233 -18.44 5.76 -1.96
C ALA A 233 -17.14 4.97 -1.70
N SER A 234 -17.02 4.33 -0.53
CA SER A 234 -15.83 3.56 -0.16
C SER A 234 -15.73 2.25 -0.94
N TYR A 235 -16.87 1.60 -1.17
CA TYR A 235 -16.96 0.31 -1.86
C TYR A 235 -17.50 0.42 -3.29
N MET A 236 -17.71 1.65 -3.80
CA MET A 236 -18.28 1.90 -5.13
C MET A 236 -19.60 1.15 -5.36
N ALA A 237 -20.44 1.12 -4.33
CA ALA A 237 -21.64 0.30 -4.25
C ALA A 237 -22.93 1.16 -4.27
N ASN A 238 -23.91 0.72 -5.03
CA ASN A 238 -25.24 1.32 -5.14
C ASN A 238 -26.31 0.58 -4.29
N SER A 239 -25.94 -0.52 -3.66
CA SER A 239 -26.81 -1.31 -2.78
C SER A 239 -26.01 -1.88 -1.62
N ARG A 240 -26.69 -2.39 -0.59
CA ARG A 240 -26.00 -3.05 0.53
C ARG A 240 -25.33 -4.32 0.05
N GLU A 241 -26.00 -5.07 -0.81
CA GLU A 241 -25.53 -6.33 -1.38
C GLU A 241 -24.24 -6.14 -2.18
N GLU A 242 -24.12 -5.06 -2.97
CA GLU A 242 -22.88 -4.71 -3.67
C GLU A 242 -21.75 -4.35 -2.70
N ALA A 243 -22.07 -3.64 -1.60
CA ALA A 243 -21.08 -3.28 -0.59
C ALA A 243 -20.61 -4.49 0.20
N GLU A 244 -21.52 -5.41 0.55
CA GLU A 244 -21.23 -6.68 1.19
C GLU A 244 -20.29 -7.51 0.33
N ALA A 245 -20.60 -7.70 -0.94
CA ALA A 245 -19.74 -8.43 -1.87
C ALA A 245 -18.32 -7.82 -1.97
N ALA A 246 -18.22 -6.49 -1.98
CA ALA A 246 -16.92 -5.80 -2.01
C ALA A 246 -16.14 -5.98 -0.69
N MET A 247 -16.81 -5.90 0.46
CA MET A 247 -16.21 -6.14 1.77
C MET A 247 -15.75 -7.59 1.92
N GLU A 248 -16.56 -8.56 1.50
CA GLU A 248 -16.24 -9.98 1.51
C GLU A 248 -15.03 -10.28 0.61
N ALA A 249 -14.99 -9.73 -0.61
CA ALA A 249 -13.85 -9.87 -1.52
C ALA A 249 -12.55 -9.29 -0.93
N ALA A 250 -12.65 -8.26 -0.09
CA ALA A 250 -11.52 -7.65 0.61
C ALA A 250 -11.21 -8.29 1.98
N GLY A 251 -11.94 -9.35 2.39
CA GLY A 251 -11.78 -9.99 3.70
C GLY A 251 -12.14 -9.09 4.89
N ILE A 252 -12.96 -8.06 4.66
CA ILE A 252 -13.42 -7.11 5.68
C ILE A 252 -14.61 -7.71 6.41
N GLU A 253 -14.51 -7.83 7.74
CA GLU A 253 -15.66 -8.13 8.58
C GLU A 253 -16.55 -6.89 8.71
N TYR A 254 -17.87 -7.08 8.69
CA TYR A 254 -18.80 -5.97 8.79
C TYR A 254 -20.01 -6.28 9.66
N THR A 255 -20.60 -5.21 10.21
CA THR A 255 -21.81 -5.26 11.02
C THR A 255 -22.65 -4.03 10.71
N TRP A 256 -23.83 -4.24 10.15
CA TRP A 256 -24.80 -3.17 9.92
C TRP A 256 -25.33 -2.64 11.26
N LEU A 257 -25.40 -1.32 11.38
CA LEU A 257 -25.91 -0.62 12.55
C LEU A 257 -27.30 -0.04 12.28
N ASP A 258 -28.02 0.27 13.36
CA ASP A 258 -29.26 1.03 13.28
C ASP A 258 -28.99 2.38 12.60
N GLY A 259 -29.83 2.75 11.63
CA GLY A 259 -29.67 3.98 10.85
C GLY A 259 -28.90 3.83 9.54
N GLY A 260 -28.42 2.63 9.18
CA GLY A 260 -27.84 2.35 7.86
C GLY A 260 -26.32 2.54 7.75
N ASP A 261 -25.67 2.92 8.84
CA ASP A 261 -24.22 2.93 8.98
C ASP A 261 -23.68 1.49 9.05
N VAL A 262 -22.41 1.30 8.69
CA VAL A 262 -21.74 0.00 8.78
C VAL A 262 -20.46 0.10 9.58
N ARG A 263 -20.32 -0.77 10.60
CA ARG A 263 -19.05 -0.98 11.28
C ARG A 263 -18.25 -2.02 10.52
N THR A 264 -17.00 -1.73 10.25
CA THR A 264 -16.08 -2.57 9.47
C THR A 264 -14.83 -2.86 10.29
N VAL A 265 -14.26 -4.04 10.09
CA VAL A 265 -12.99 -4.46 10.66
C VAL A 265 -12.15 -5.09 9.56
N THR A 266 -10.97 -4.53 9.30
CA THR A 266 -10.08 -5.07 8.25
C THR A 266 -9.65 -6.50 8.57
N PRO A 267 -9.18 -7.26 7.57
CA PRO A 267 -8.35 -8.43 7.87
C PRO A 267 -7.11 -8.01 8.68
N ARG A 268 -6.37 -8.99 9.18
CA ARG A 268 -5.09 -8.76 9.85
C ARG A 268 -4.10 -8.14 8.86
N MET A 269 -3.68 -6.91 9.16
CA MET A 269 -2.72 -6.14 8.39
C MET A 269 -1.35 -6.14 9.10
N PRO A 270 -0.23 -6.12 8.36
CA PRO A 270 1.06 -5.87 8.96
C PRO A 270 1.13 -4.47 9.60
N ALA A 271 1.86 -4.39 10.71
CA ALA A 271 2.25 -3.12 11.31
C ALA A 271 3.73 -2.78 11.01
N LEU A 272 4.56 -3.81 10.89
CA LEU A 272 5.96 -3.72 10.50
C LEU A 272 6.16 -4.68 9.32
N VAL A 273 6.84 -4.22 8.28
CA VAL A 273 7.05 -5.01 7.05
C VAL A 273 8.52 -5.04 6.69
N HIS A 274 9.07 -6.22 6.44
CA HIS A 274 10.41 -6.35 5.89
C HIS A 274 10.41 -5.96 4.40
N HIS A 275 11.36 -5.12 3.99
CA HIS A 275 11.52 -4.70 2.61
C HIS A 275 12.77 -5.35 2.01
N ASP A 276 12.55 -6.44 1.26
CA ASP A 276 13.59 -7.35 0.76
C ASP A 276 14.77 -6.65 0.08
N ALA A 277 14.50 -5.71 -0.84
CA ALA A 277 15.55 -5.04 -1.60
C ALA A 277 16.51 -4.21 -0.72
N THR A 278 16.04 -3.75 0.44
CA THR A 278 16.86 -2.99 1.39
C THR A 278 17.32 -3.81 2.59
N GLY A 279 16.72 -4.98 2.84
CA GLY A 279 16.93 -5.77 4.05
C GLY A 279 16.44 -5.08 5.35
N ARG A 280 15.68 -3.99 5.24
CA ARG A 280 15.23 -3.17 6.37
C ARG A 280 13.77 -3.40 6.67
N GLU A 281 13.40 -3.17 7.93
CA GLU A 281 12.01 -3.15 8.35
C GLU A 281 11.42 -1.75 8.16
N MET A 282 10.16 -1.69 7.72
CA MET A 282 9.39 -0.47 7.48
C MET A 282 8.23 -0.42 8.45
N PHE A 283 7.95 0.75 9.01
CA PHE A 283 6.73 1.04 9.77
C PHE A 283 5.53 1.23 8.81
N PHE A 284 5.28 0.23 7.97
CA PHE A 284 4.26 0.25 6.93
C PHE A 284 2.88 -0.03 7.52
N ASN A 285 2.19 1.03 7.94
CA ASN A 285 0.85 0.96 8.51
C ASN A 285 0.20 2.35 8.57
N ALA A 286 -0.98 2.41 9.18
CA ALA A 286 -1.66 3.65 9.56
C ALA A 286 -2.06 3.68 11.06
N VAL A 287 -1.35 2.97 11.94
CA VAL A 287 -1.75 2.85 13.35
C VAL A 287 -1.76 4.19 14.05
N VAL A 288 -0.72 5.02 13.86
CA VAL A 288 -0.64 6.37 14.44
C VAL A 288 -1.77 7.24 13.91
N ALA A 289 -2.04 7.19 12.60
CA ALA A 289 -3.13 7.93 11.99
C ALA A 289 -4.49 7.55 12.56
N ALA A 290 -4.74 6.25 12.77
CA ALA A 290 -5.99 5.76 13.31
C ALA A 290 -6.13 6.08 14.82
N THR A 291 -5.10 5.80 15.62
CA THR A 291 -5.16 6.00 17.07
C THR A 291 -5.13 7.46 17.51
N GLN A 292 -4.76 8.39 16.63
CA GLN A 292 -4.66 9.82 16.95
C GLN A 292 -5.59 10.70 16.12
N GLY A 293 -5.98 10.28 14.92
CA GLY A 293 -6.72 11.12 13.97
C GLY A 293 -8.08 10.57 13.53
N TRP A 294 -8.42 9.31 13.83
CA TRP A 294 -9.73 8.75 13.47
C TRP A 294 -10.76 9.08 14.53
N ILE A 295 -11.17 10.34 14.57
CA ILE A 295 -12.15 10.86 15.50
C ILE A 295 -13.29 11.56 14.77
N ASP A 296 -14.51 11.10 15.01
CA ASP A 296 -15.75 11.81 14.69
C ASP A 296 -16.89 11.30 15.58
N VAL A 297 -18.14 11.67 15.26
CA VAL A 297 -19.31 11.23 16.05
C VAL A 297 -19.54 9.71 16.01
N ARG A 298 -18.91 8.99 15.07
CA ARG A 298 -19.07 7.54 14.86
C ARG A 298 -17.84 6.74 15.27
N ASN A 299 -16.67 7.37 15.29
CA ASN A 299 -15.36 6.73 15.45
C ASN A 299 -14.62 7.30 16.66
N ASP A 300 -14.19 6.38 17.54
CA ASP A 300 -13.37 6.67 18.71
C ASP A 300 -11.94 6.20 18.43
N PRO A 301 -10.94 7.10 18.42
CA PRO A 301 -9.56 6.75 18.10
C PRO A 301 -8.98 5.71 19.08
N ALA A 302 -9.49 5.64 20.32
CA ALA A 302 -9.05 4.63 21.31
C ALA A 302 -9.47 3.19 20.93
N LYS A 303 -10.40 3.05 19.99
CA LYS A 303 -10.98 1.77 19.49
C LYS A 303 -10.73 1.55 18.00
N ALA A 304 -10.10 2.51 17.32
CA ALA A 304 -9.88 2.46 15.88
C ALA A 304 -8.86 1.39 15.44
N VAL A 305 -8.03 0.90 16.37
CA VAL A 305 -7.03 -0.14 16.13
C VAL A 305 -7.05 -1.18 17.24
N VAL A 306 -7.00 -2.44 16.84
CA VAL A 306 -6.73 -3.60 17.71
C VAL A 306 -5.55 -4.38 17.14
N TYR A 307 -4.93 -5.25 17.92
CA TYR A 307 -3.95 -6.20 17.40
C TYR A 307 -4.60 -7.19 16.42
N GLY A 308 -3.80 -7.90 15.63
CA GLY A 308 -4.29 -8.87 14.65
C GLY A 308 -5.15 -9.99 15.22
N ASP A 309 -4.96 -10.33 16.50
CA ASP A 309 -5.75 -11.31 17.25
C ASP A 309 -7.07 -10.73 17.83
N GLY A 310 -7.33 -9.44 17.61
CA GLY A 310 -8.51 -8.73 18.10
C GLY A 310 -8.36 -8.12 19.50
N THR A 311 -7.24 -8.34 20.20
CA THR A 311 -6.99 -7.73 21.51
C THR A 311 -6.76 -6.22 21.39
N ALA A 312 -7.23 -5.46 22.38
CA ALA A 312 -7.08 -4.00 22.38
C ALA A 312 -5.62 -3.59 22.59
N LEU A 313 -5.22 -2.46 21.99
CA LEU A 313 -3.91 -1.85 22.29
C LEU A 313 -3.86 -1.44 23.76
N ASP A 314 -2.90 -2.02 24.49
CA ASP A 314 -2.65 -1.75 25.90
C ASP A 314 -2.03 -0.35 26.13
N ALA A 315 -1.90 0.05 27.40
CA ALA A 315 -1.35 1.35 27.76
C ALA A 315 0.11 1.52 27.31
N GLU A 316 0.88 0.44 27.30
CA GLU A 316 2.27 0.43 26.82
C GLU A 316 2.33 0.71 25.31
N ALA A 317 1.49 0.03 24.52
CA ALA A 317 1.39 0.27 23.08
C ALA A 317 0.94 1.71 22.78
N ARG A 318 -0.03 2.24 23.53
CA ARG A 318 -0.46 3.64 23.36
C ARG A 318 0.67 4.63 23.63
N ALA A 319 1.43 4.45 24.72
CA ALA A 319 2.59 5.29 25.02
C ALA A 319 3.68 5.19 23.94
N ALA A 320 3.92 3.98 23.40
CA ALA A 320 4.84 3.79 22.28
C ALA A 320 4.38 4.53 21.02
N LEU A 321 3.09 4.46 20.68
CA LEU A 321 2.53 5.18 19.52
C LEU A 321 2.53 6.70 19.70
N GLU A 322 2.39 7.20 20.93
CA GLU A 322 2.60 8.63 21.24
C GLU A 322 4.07 9.03 21.03
N SER A 323 5.02 8.21 21.49
CA SER A 323 6.45 8.42 21.28
C SER A 323 6.82 8.40 19.78
N VAL A 324 6.28 7.45 19.02
CA VAL A 324 6.43 7.41 17.55
C VAL A 324 5.82 8.65 16.91
N GLY A 325 4.63 9.08 17.36
CA GLY A 325 4.00 10.32 16.89
C GLY A 325 4.86 11.55 17.13
N ALA A 326 5.55 11.64 18.28
CA ALA A 326 6.52 12.71 18.56
C ALA A 326 7.73 12.62 17.63
N TYR A 327 8.33 11.44 17.48
CA TYR A 327 9.45 11.22 16.57
C TYR A 327 9.13 11.67 15.14
N LEU A 328 7.98 11.27 14.60
CA LEU A 328 7.48 11.65 13.29
C LEU A 328 7.41 13.19 13.13
N ARG A 329 6.87 13.91 14.13
CA ARG A 329 6.78 15.37 14.08
C ARG A 329 8.17 16.03 14.11
N ASP A 330 9.06 15.55 14.97
CA ASP A 330 10.34 16.19 15.22
C ASP A 330 11.38 15.91 14.12
N HIS A 331 11.23 14.80 13.40
CA HIS A 331 12.23 14.31 12.43
C HIS A 331 11.76 14.33 10.98
N CYS A 332 10.49 14.66 10.70
CA CYS A 332 10.04 14.77 9.32
C CYS A 332 10.73 15.92 8.56
N VAL A 333 10.66 15.81 7.24
CA VAL A 333 11.04 16.84 6.28
C VAL A 333 9.77 17.49 5.76
N ALA A 334 9.56 18.75 6.10
CA ALA A 334 8.33 19.50 5.80
C ALA A 334 8.67 20.75 4.98
N PHE A 335 9.00 20.57 3.70
CA PHE A 335 9.35 21.69 2.83
C PHE A 335 8.11 22.48 2.36
N PRO A 336 8.22 23.81 2.21
CA PRO A 336 7.18 24.60 1.60
C PRO A 336 7.08 24.26 0.12
N TRP A 337 5.86 24.00 -0.34
CA TRP A 337 5.57 23.77 -1.74
C TRP A 337 5.83 25.02 -2.58
N GLN A 338 6.40 24.83 -3.77
CA GLN A 338 6.43 25.82 -4.85
C GLN A 338 5.52 25.38 -5.98
N ALA A 339 4.94 26.33 -6.72
CA ALA A 339 4.17 26.01 -7.91
C ALA A 339 5.07 25.30 -8.94
N GLY A 340 4.62 24.16 -9.46
CA GLY A 340 5.38 23.34 -10.39
C GLY A 340 6.17 22.20 -9.75
N ASP A 341 6.33 22.18 -8.42
CA ASP A 341 7.04 21.09 -7.76
C ASP A 341 6.33 19.75 -7.96
N VAL A 342 7.12 18.69 -8.18
CA VAL A 342 6.65 17.30 -8.19
C VAL A 342 7.43 16.50 -7.16
N LEU A 343 6.75 15.90 -6.18
CA LEU A 343 7.35 14.95 -5.24
C LEU A 343 7.04 13.53 -5.71
N LEU A 344 8.08 12.73 -5.90
CA LEU A 344 8.02 11.31 -6.20
C LEU A 344 8.31 10.52 -4.94
N LEU A 345 7.36 9.72 -4.46
CA LEU A 345 7.49 8.97 -3.21
C LEU A 345 7.38 7.47 -3.50
N ASP A 346 8.34 6.70 -2.99
CA ASP A 346 8.17 5.26 -2.86
C ASP A 346 7.29 4.98 -1.63
N ASN A 347 6.03 4.65 -1.88
CA ASN A 347 5.05 4.42 -0.83
C ASN A 347 5.45 3.26 0.07
N ARG A 348 6.32 2.35 -0.36
CA ARG A 348 6.75 1.21 0.46
C ARG A 348 7.77 1.64 1.52
N LYS A 349 8.45 2.77 1.32
CA LYS A 349 9.63 3.18 2.09
C LYS A 349 9.50 4.52 2.79
N ALA A 350 8.46 5.31 2.51
CA ALA A 350 8.26 6.60 3.16
C ALA A 350 6.81 6.87 3.56
N LEU A 351 6.64 7.49 4.72
CA LEU A 351 5.36 8.02 5.19
C LEU A 351 5.21 9.45 4.73
N HIS A 352 3.96 9.88 4.57
CA HIS A 352 3.62 11.27 4.32
C HIS A 352 2.42 11.72 5.17
N SER A 353 2.28 13.03 5.32
CA SER A 353 1.21 13.69 6.08
C SER A 353 0.79 14.99 5.38
N ARG A 354 -0.14 15.75 5.97
CA ARG A 354 -0.48 17.11 5.53
C ARG A 354 -0.54 18.05 6.72
N GLN A 355 0.13 19.19 6.62
CA GLN A 355 -0.04 20.28 7.59
C GLN A 355 -1.36 21.02 7.37
N SER A 356 -1.88 21.64 8.42
CA SER A 356 -2.92 22.66 8.29
C SER A 356 -2.43 23.84 7.44
N TYR A 357 -3.36 24.57 6.82
CA TYR A 357 -3.02 25.67 5.92
C TYR A 357 -4.09 26.74 5.82
N GLU A 358 -3.67 27.91 5.35
CA GLU A 358 -4.54 29.03 5.05
C GLU A 358 -4.50 29.39 3.55
N GLY A 359 -5.62 29.92 3.08
CA GLY A 359 -5.77 30.36 1.71
C GLY A 359 -5.91 29.21 0.69
N PRO A 360 -5.93 29.56 -0.60
CA PRO A 360 -6.10 28.59 -1.67
C PRO A 360 -4.87 27.69 -1.80
N ARG A 361 -5.06 26.38 -1.81
CA ARG A 361 -4.04 25.35 -1.99
C ARG A 361 -4.56 24.30 -2.97
N ARG A 362 -3.75 23.92 -3.96
CA ARG A 362 -4.08 22.85 -4.90
C ARG A 362 -2.86 21.96 -5.13
N VAL A 363 -2.86 20.82 -4.43
CA VAL A 363 -1.91 19.73 -4.63
C VAL A 363 -2.67 18.55 -5.22
N LEU A 364 -2.19 18.05 -6.34
CA LEU A 364 -2.72 16.88 -7.03
C LEU A 364 -1.88 15.66 -6.68
N ALA A 365 -2.45 14.48 -6.89
CA ALA A 365 -1.75 13.23 -6.65
C ALA A 365 -2.05 12.19 -7.74
N SER A 366 -1.14 11.22 -7.87
CA SER A 366 -1.22 10.09 -8.79
C SER A 366 -0.67 8.84 -8.11
N LEU A 367 -1.37 7.71 -8.21
CA LEU A 367 -1.01 6.43 -7.56
C LEU A 367 -0.65 5.39 -8.60
N TRP A 368 0.36 4.57 -8.31
CA TRP A 368 0.86 3.57 -9.25
C TRP A 368 1.24 2.26 -8.55
N ALA A 369 0.98 1.15 -9.23
CA ALA A 369 1.53 -0.15 -8.88
C ALA A 369 3.01 -0.22 -9.29
N PRO A 370 3.77 -1.27 -8.91
CA PRO A 370 5.13 -1.47 -9.41
C PRO A 370 5.19 -1.53 -10.95
N PRO A 371 6.37 -1.37 -11.55
CA PRO A 371 6.54 -1.65 -12.98
C PRO A 371 6.03 -3.06 -13.33
N PRO A 372 5.43 -3.27 -14.52
CA PRO A 372 4.96 -4.59 -14.94
C PRO A 372 6.03 -5.68 -14.79
N GLY A 373 5.64 -6.83 -14.23
CA GLY A 373 6.55 -7.95 -13.97
C GLY A 373 7.41 -7.81 -12.71
N LYS A 374 7.16 -6.80 -11.86
CA LYS A 374 7.74 -6.70 -10.51
C LYS A 374 6.64 -6.79 -9.45
N ASP A 375 6.87 -7.60 -8.43
CA ASP A 375 5.94 -7.74 -7.31
C ASP A 375 6.07 -6.57 -6.31
N LEU A 376 5.00 -6.34 -5.54
CA LEU A 376 5.08 -5.53 -4.32
C LEU A 376 5.88 -6.34 -3.27
N PRO A 377 7.04 -5.86 -2.79
CA PRO A 377 7.87 -6.58 -1.83
C PRO A 377 7.30 -6.56 -0.40
N LEU A 378 6.03 -6.17 -0.21
CA LEU A 378 5.40 -6.18 1.10
C LEU A 378 4.93 -7.61 1.37
N ALA A 379 5.77 -8.40 2.03
CA ALA A 379 5.43 -9.77 2.39
C ALA A 379 4.10 -9.82 3.17
N ALA A 380 3.15 -10.62 2.70
CA ALA A 380 1.91 -10.88 3.44
C ALA A 380 2.25 -11.54 4.79
N LEU A 381 1.57 -11.12 5.87
CA LEU A 381 1.68 -11.83 7.14
C LEU A 381 1.16 -13.26 6.96
N PRO A 382 1.85 -14.29 7.48
CA PRO A 382 1.30 -15.65 7.48
C PRO A 382 -0.02 -15.69 8.27
N PRO A 383 -0.96 -16.59 7.94
CA PRO A 383 -2.21 -16.74 8.68
C PRO A 383 -1.96 -16.95 10.18
N TRP A 384 -2.75 -16.30 11.04
CA TRP A 384 -2.63 -16.49 12.50
C TRP A 384 -3.15 -17.87 12.90
N THR A 385 -2.40 -18.60 13.72
CA THR A 385 -2.84 -19.85 14.35
C THR A 385 -2.76 -19.73 15.86
N ALA A 386 -3.82 -20.12 16.56
CA ALA A 386 -3.90 -20.08 18.04
C ALA A 386 -2.81 -20.87 18.78
N SER A 387 -2.00 -21.67 18.07
CA SER A 387 -0.83 -22.38 18.61
C SER A 387 0.36 -21.48 18.95
N ASP A 388 0.34 -20.19 18.60
CA ASP A 388 1.45 -19.25 18.85
C ASP A 388 1.48 -18.67 20.29
N GLU A 389 0.58 -19.11 21.18
CA GLU A 389 0.55 -18.69 22.60
C GLU A 389 1.76 -19.17 23.41
N SER A 390 2.41 -20.27 23.03
CA SER A 390 3.55 -20.82 23.76
C SER A 390 4.86 -20.24 23.24
N GLY A 391 5.19 -19.02 23.65
CA GLY A 391 6.44 -18.35 23.31
C GLY A 391 7.66 -19.26 23.55
N HIS A 392 8.32 -19.68 22.47
CA HIS A 392 9.68 -20.19 22.47
C HIS A 392 10.38 -19.63 21.24
N ALA A 393 11.47 -18.89 21.50
CA ALA A 393 12.41 -18.44 20.49
C ALA A 393 12.98 -19.66 19.75
N GLY A 394 12.89 -19.63 18.42
CA GLY A 394 13.42 -20.64 17.52
C GLY A 394 13.58 -20.07 16.12
N LEU A 395 14.57 -19.21 15.93
CA LEU A 395 15.14 -18.94 14.61
C LEU A 395 15.70 -20.26 14.07
N THR A 396 14.95 -20.99 13.25
CA THR A 396 15.46 -21.75 12.09
C THR A 396 14.36 -22.43 11.28
N ARG A 397 14.51 -22.29 9.95
CA ARG A 397 13.83 -22.97 8.84
C ARG A 397 12.48 -22.38 8.41
N ALA A 398 12.53 -21.65 7.30
CA ALA A 398 11.35 -21.30 6.50
C ALA A 398 10.51 -22.55 6.25
N LEU A 399 9.32 -22.60 6.84
CA LEU A 399 8.27 -23.51 6.44
C LEU A 399 7.51 -22.81 5.32
N SER A 400 7.73 -23.27 4.08
CA SER A 400 6.83 -22.96 2.96
C SER A 400 5.39 -23.23 3.42
N PRO A 401 4.42 -22.34 3.16
CA PRO A 401 3.05 -22.56 3.57
C PRO A 401 2.50 -23.77 2.81
N THR A 402 2.43 -24.92 3.47
CA THR A 402 1.83 -26.13 2.89
C THR A 402 0.33 -25.90 2.72
N ILE A 403 -0.13 -25.77 1.47
CA ILE A 403 -1.55 -25.74 1.11
C ILE A 403 -2.23 -26.97 1.70
N ARG A 404 -3.27 -26.77 2.53
CA ARG A 404 -4.04 -27.85 3.14
C ARG A 404 -4.60 -28.78 2.05
N SER A 405 -4.54 -30.09 2.26
CA SER A 405 -5.17 -31.07 1.37
C SER A 405 -6.53 -31.55 1.89
N LEU A 406 -7.46 -31.78 0.97
CA LEU A 406 -8.72 -32.47 1.17
C LEU A 406 -8.52 -33.96 0.88
N THR A 407 -9.16 -34.82 1.67
CA THR A 407 -9.16 -36.27 1.42
C THR A 407 -10.38 -36.63 0.60
N LEU A 408 -10.18 -37.10 -0.62
CA LEU A 408 -11.27 -37.55 -1.48
C LEU A 408 -11.82 -38.90 -1.00
N ARG A 409 -13.00 -39.31 -1.51
CA ARG A 409 -13.59 -40.63 -1.21
C ARG A 409 -12.64 -41.79 -1.55
N SER A 410 -11.78 -41.62 -2.55
CA SER A 410 -10.75 -42.59 -2.92
C SER A 410 -9.60 -42.72 -1.92
N GLY A 411 -9.55 -41.86 -0.89
CA GLY A 411 -8.42 -41.75 0.05
C GLY A 411 -7.30 -40.83 -0.45
N ALA A 412 -7.34 -40.40 -1.71
CA ALA A 412 -6.35 -39.51 -2.30
C ALA A 412 -6.36 -38.12 -1.62
N LYS A 413 -5.18 -37.51 -1.49
CA LYS A 413 -4.97 -36.20 -0.85
C LYS A 413 -4.85 -35.11 -1.92
N MET A 414 -5.95 -34.42 -2.21
CA MET A 414 -5.98 -33.35 -3.20
C MET A 414 -5.71 -32.00 -2.53
N PRO A 415 -4.78 -31.16 -2.99
CA PRO A 415 -4.62 -29.80 -2.45
C PRO A 415 -5.92 -28.99 -2.59
N ALA A 416 -6.33 -28.32 -1.51
CA ALA A 416 -7.61 -27.62 -1.42
C ALA A 416 -7.70 -26.39 -2.32
N ILE A 417 -6.54 -25.85 -2.71
CA ILE A 417 -6.42 -24.70 -3.60
C ILE A 417 -5.67 -25.16 -4.85
N GLY A 418 -6.26 -24.90 -6.02
CA GLY A 418 -5.66 -25.19 -7.32
C GLY A 418 -5.66 -23.97 -8.23
N LEU A 419 -4.70 -23.93 -9.15
CA LEU A 419 -4.63 -22.92 -10.19
C LEU A 419 -5.45 -23.35 -11.39
N GLY A 420 -6.48 -22.57 -11.73
CA GLY A 420 -7.22 -22.71 -12.99
C GLY A 420 -6.43 -22.18 -14.18
N LEU A 421 -6.27 -23.00 -15.22
CA LEU A 421 -5.50 -22.64 -16.42
C LEU A 421 -6.38 -22.19 -17.59
N TRP A 422 -7.67 -22.00 -17.36
CA TRP A 422 -8.59 -21.44 -18.36
C TRP A 422 -8.23 -19.99 -18.69
N LYS A 423 -8.21 -19.65 -19.98
CA LYS A 423 -7.87 -18.32 -20.52
C LYS A 423 -6.46 -17.82 -20.21
N VAL A 424 -5.57 -18.65 -19.65
CA VAL A 424 -4.15 -18.31 -19.57
C VAL A 424 -3.55 -18.34 -20.98
N PRO A 425 -3.04 -17.22 -21.52
CA PRO A 425 -2.50 -17.17 -22.88
C PRO A 425 -1.29 -18.10 -23.04
N LYS A 426 -1.13 -18.71 -24.22
CA LYS A 426 -0.10 -19.73 -24.48
C LYS A 426 1.31 -19.20 -24.24
N ASP A 427 1.60 -17.98 -24.68
CA ASP A 427 2.90 -17.34 -24.58
C ASP A 427 3.38 -17.11 -23.14
N VAL A 428 2.46 -17.02 -22.17
CA VAL A 428 2.80 -16.83 -20.73
C VAL A 428 2.47 -18.05 -19.86
N CYS A 429 1.86 -19.09 -20.42
CA CYS A 429 1.30 -20.21 -19.64
C CYS A 429 2.37 -21.03 -18.91
N ALA A 430 3.48 -21.34 -19.56
CA ALA A 430 4.57 -22.09 -18.94
C ALA A 430 5.18 -21.32 -17.74
N ASP A 431 5.41 -20.02 -17.90
CA ASP A 431 5.92 -19.15 -16.83
C ASP A 431 4.91 -19.03 -15.69
N THR A 432 3.62 -18.91 -16.01
CA THR A 432 2.53 -18.90 -15.01
C THR A 432 2.56 -20.16 -14.15
N VAL A 433 2.73 -21.34 -14.75
CA VAL A 433 2.82 -22.62 -14.03
C VAL A 433 4.06 -22.68 -13.13
N VAL A 434 5.23 -22.27 -13.62
CA VAL A 434 6.46 -22.23 -12.82
C VAL A 434 6.30 -21.28 -11.62
N CYS A 435 5.77 -20.08 -11.84
CA CYS A 435 5.53 -19.10 -10.79
C CYS A 435 4.54 -19.62 -9.74
N ALA A 436 3.46 -20.29 -10.16
CA ALA A 436 2.50 -20.88 -9.24
C ALA A 436 3.13 -21.98 -8.38
N ILE A 437 3.92 -22.88 -8.97
CA ILE A 437 4.63 -23.93 -8.22
C ILE A 437 5.61 -23.31 -7.22
N ARG A 438 6.33 -22.26 -7.62
CA ARG A 438 7.25 -21.50 -6.77
C ARG A 438 6.53 -20.79 -5.62
N ALA A 439 5.31 -20.32 -5.85
CA ALA A 439 4.42 -19.74 -4.83
C ALA A 439 3.79 -20.79 -3.90
N GLY A 440 4.02 -22.09 -4.13
CA GLY A 440 3.54 -23.18 -3.29
C GLY A 440 2.30 -23.90 -3.81
N TYR A 441 1.78 -23.56 -5.00
CA TYR A 441 0.71 -24.34 -5.62
C TYR A 441 1.18 -25.76 -5.90
N ARG A 442 0.32 -26.71 -5.57
CA ARG A 442 0.50 -28.14 -5.87
C ARG A 442 -0.67 -28.75 -6.64
N HIS A 443 -1.71 -27.97 -6.95
CA HIS A 443 -2.83 -28.43 -7.77
C HIS A 443 -2.96 -27.55 -9.02
N LEU A 444 -2.88 -28.19 -10.19
CA LEU A 444 -3.04 -27.57 -11.51
C LEU A 444 -4.32 -28.08 -12.16
N ASP A 445 -5.25 -27.16 -12.46
CA ASP A 445 -6.52 -27.46 -13.11
C ASP A 445 -6.43 -27.08 -14.60
N SER A 446 -6.28 -28.12 -15.43
CA SER A 446 -6.21 -28.04 -16.88
C SER A 446 -7.46 -28.63 -17.54
N ALA A 447 -7.57 -28.47 -18.86
CA ALA A 447 -8.55 -29.11 -19.72
C ALA A 447 -8.08 -29.05 -21.18
N CYS A 448 -8.42 -30.05 -21.98
CA CYS A 448 -8.07 -30.05 -23.41
C CYS A 448 -8.62 -28.82 -24.17
N ASP A 449 -9.84 -28.36 -23.82
CA ASP A 449 -10.48 -27.20 -24.45
C ASP A 449 -9.81 -25.85 -24.11
N TYR A 450 -9.00 -25.79 -23.06
CA TYR A 450 -8.24 -24.57 -22.74
C TYR A 450 -7.15 -24.30 -23.79
N GLY A 451 -6.80 -25.33 -24.57
CA GLY A 451 -5.91 -25.22 -25.72
C GLY A 451 -4.44 -24.99 -25.36
N ASN A 452 -4.08 -25.00 -24.07
CA ASN A 452 -2.75 -24.68 -23.55
C ASN A 452 -2.05 -25.84 -22.84
N GLU A 453 -2.56 -27.08 -22.91
CA GLU A 453 -1.99 -28.27 -22.24
C GLU A 453 -0.50 -28.47 -22.55
N VAL A 454 -0.05 -28.19 -23.78
CA VAL A 454 1.38 -28.24 -24.15
C VAL A 454 2.24 -27.27 -23.33
N GLN A 455 1.75 -26.06 -23.09
CA GLN A 455 2.47 -25.05 -22.32
C GLN A 455 2.42 -25.35 -20.82
N VAL A 456 1.32 -25.94 -20.34
CA VAL A 456 1.21 -26.43 -18.96
C VAL A 456 2.25 -27.52 -18.71
N GLY A 457 2.36 -28.49 -19.62
CA GLY A 457 3.37 -29.54 -19.57
C GLY A 457 4.80 -29.01 -19.57
N GLU A 458 5.08 -28.01 -20.40
CA GLU A 458 6.37 -27.32 -20.42
C GLU A 458 6.68 -26.64 -19.08
N GLY A 459 5.70 -25.95 -18.48
CA GLY A 459 5.86 -25.33 -17.16
C GLY A 459 6.14 -26.34 -16.06
N ILE A 460 5.45 -27.49 -16.06
CA ILE A 460 5.68 -28.58 -15.09
C ILE A 460 7.10 -29.14 -15.24
N ARG A 461 7.54 -29.44 -16.47
CA ARG A 461 8.91 -29.95 -16.73
C ARG A 461 9.99 -28.96 -16.29
N ARG A 462 9.80 -27.67 -16.57
CA ARG A 462 10.72 -26.60 -16.13
C ARG A 462 10.80 -26.53 -14.61
N ALA A 463 9.66 -26.54 -13.92
CA ALA A 463 9.63 -26.51 -12.47
C ALA A 463 10.32 -27.74 -11.83
N MET A 464 10.16 -28.92 -12.43
CA MET A 464 10.88 -30.13 -12.01
C MET A 464 12.38 -30.05 -12.29
N ALA A 465 12.79 -29.53 -13.44
CA ALA A 465 14.19 -29.35 -13.80
C ALA A 465 14.90 -28.31 -12.90
N GLU A 466 14.18 -27.28 -12.46
CA GLU A 466 14.64 -26.30 -11.47
C GLU A 466 14.64 -26.84 -10.02
N GLY A 467 14.14 -28.06 -9.79
CA GLY A 467 14.09 -28.66 -8.45
C GLY A 467 13.02 -28.05 -7.53
N LEU A 468 12.01 -27.36 -8.07
CA LEU A 468 10.95 -26.73 -7.30
C LEU A 468 9.91 -27.72 -6.76
N VAL A 469 9.76 -28.87 -7.45
CA VAL A 469 8.75 -29.90 -7.17
C VAL A 469 9.13 -31.21 -7.86
N THR A 470 8.66 -32.35 -7.36
CA THR A 470 8.62 -33.63 -8.09
C THR A 470 7.23 -33.91 -8.65
N ARG A 471 7.10 -34.82 -9.63
CA ARG A 471 5.79 -35.10 -10.24
C ARG A 471 4.77 -35.61 -9.22
N ASP A 472 5.19 -36.43 -8.25
CA ASP A 472 4.35 -37.00 -7.20
C ASP A 472 3.89 -35.98 -6.14
N GLU A 473 4.50 -34.79 -6.10
CA GLU A 473 4.05 -33.68 -5.27
C GLU A 473 2.95 -32.84 -5.94
N LEU A 474 2.72 -33.02 -7.25
CA LEU A 474 1.68 -32.30 -8.00
C LEU A 474 0.40 -33.12 -8.14
N TRP A 475 -0.72 -32.43 -8.01
CA TRP A 475 -2.04 -32.87 -8.40
C TRP A 475 -2.43 -32.21 -9.71
N VAL A 476 -2.51 -32.97 -10.80
CA VAL A 476 -2.92 -32.47 -12.11
C VAL A 476 -4.31 -32.99 -12.43
N THR A 477 -5.26 -32.06 -12.59
CA THR A 477 -6.64 -32.37 -13.02
C THR A 477 -6.80 -31.99 -14.49
N SER A 478 -7.31 -32.88 -15.34
CA SER A 478 -7.79 -32.53 -16.69
C SER A 478 -9.22 -33.04 -16.91
N LYS A 479 -9.86 -32.65 -18.01
CA LYS A 479 -11.27 -32.96 -18.31
C LYS A 479 -11.45 -33.47 -19.73
N LEU A 480 -12.36 -34.42 -19.86
CA LEU A 480 -12.88 -34.89 -21.14
C LEU A 480 -13.79 -33.83 -21.76
N TRP A 481 -13.60 -33.54 -23.05
CA TRP A 481 -14.49 -32.62 -23.75
C TRP A 481 -15.87 -33.24 -24.00
N ASN A 482 -16.92 -32.43 -23.91
CA ASN A 482 -18.33 -32.87 -23.95
C ASN A 482 -18.71 -33.72 -25.18
N THR A 483 -17.97 -33.63 -26.30
CA THR A 483 -18.23 -34.44 -27.50
C THR A 483 -17.52 -35.80 -27.51
N TYR A 484 -16.74 -36.12 -26.48
CA TYR A 484 -15.92 -37.33 -26.37
C TYR A 484 -16.42 -38.33 -25.30
N HIS A 485 -17.65 -38.17 -24.76
CA HIS A 485 -18.21 -39.06 -23.74
C HIS A 485 -18.57 -40.47 -24.23
N ALA A 486 -18.54 -40.75 -25.53
CA ALA A 486 -18.69 -42.11 -26.05
C ALA A 486 -17.50 -42.96 -25.57
N VAL A 487 -17.76 -44.17 -25.07
CA VAL A 487 -16.78 -45.02 -24.36
C VAL A 487 -15.52 -45.25 -25.21
N GLU A 488 -15.68 -45.46 -26.50
CA GLU A 488 -14.62 -45.68 -27.48
C GLU A 488 -13.69 -44.47 -27.69
N HIS A 489 -14.11 -43.26 -27.29
CA HIS A 489 -13.36 -42.02 -27.46
C HIS A 489 -12.58 -41.61 -26.21
N VAL A 490 -12.99 -42.07 -25.02
CA VAL A 490 -12.44 -41.64 -23.73
C VAL A 490 -10.94 -41.92 -23.61
N GLU A 491 -10.51 -43.15 -23.95
CA GLU A 491 -9.10 -43.53 -23.85
C GLU A 491 -8.23 -42.69 -24.79
N ALA A 492 -8.67 -42.49 -26.04
CA ALA A 492 -7.93 -41.70 -27.02
C ALA A 492 -7.79 -40.24 -26.58
N ALA A 493 -8.85 -39.64 -26.03
CA ALA A 493 -8.82 -38.27 -25.50
C ALA A 493 -7.89 -38.14 -24.30
N CYS A 494 -7.93 -39.09 -23.35
CA CYS A 494 -7.04 -39.08 -22.19
C CYS A 494 -5.57 -39.23 -22.60
N ARG A 495 -5.27 -40.15 -23.54
CA ARG A 495 -3.91 -40.32 -24.09
C ARG A 495 -3.41 -39.05 -24.78
N LYS A 496 -4.29 -38.32 -25.48
CA LYS A 496 -3.94 -37.03 -26.08
C LYS A 496 -3.60 -35.99 -25.01
N THR A 497 -4.41 -35.86 -23.97
CA THR A 497 -4.11 -34.96 -22.84
C THR A 497 -2.77 -35.30 -22.19
N LEU A 498 -2.48 -36.58 -21.94
CA LEU A 498 -1.20 -37.02 -21.38
C LEU A 498 -0.02 -36.68 -22.30
N ALA A 499 -0.18 -36.86 -23.61
CA ALA A 499 0.84 -36.50 -24.59
C ALA A 499 1.07 -34.98 -24.66
N ASP A 500 0.01 -34.18 -24.65
CA ASP A 500 0.11 -32.72 -24.68
C ASP A 500 0.76 -32.19 -23.39
N LEU A 501 0.35 -32.68 -22.22
CA LEU A 501 0.97 -32.33 -20.94
C LEU A 501 2.39 -32.92 -20.78
N GLY A 502 2.77 -33.91 -21.57
CA GLY A 502 4.02 -34.64 -21.42
C GLY A 502 4.14 -35.39 -20.09
N LEU A 503 3.04 -35.99 -19.62
CA LEU A 503 2.95 -36.71 -18.34
C LEU A 503 2.55 -38.18 -18.54
N ASP A 504 3.00 -39.05 -17.66
CA ASP A 504 2.62 -40.47 -17.66
C ASP A 504 1.21 -40.71 -17.08
N TYR A 505 0.76 -39.79 -16.20
CA TYR A 505 -0.55 -39.85 -15.56
C TYR A 505 -1.07 -38.45 -15.16
N VAL A 506 -2.38 -38.34 -14.97
CA VAL A 506 -3.06 -37.25 -14.27
C VAL A 506 -3.72 -37.79 -13.01
N ASP A 507 -3.82 -36.96 -11.98
CA ASP A 507 -4.33 -37.37 -10.66
C ASP A 507 -5.86 -37.45 -10.66
N LEU A 508 -6.50 -36.67 -11.53
CA LEU A 508 -7.94 -36.66 -11.74
C LEU A 508 -8.27 -36.34 -13.20
N TYR A 509 -9.07 -37.19 -13.83
CA TYR A 509 -9.64 -36.96 -15.15
C TYR A 509 -11.16 -36.93 -15.02
N LEU A 510 -11.77 -35.77 -15.32
CA LEU A 510 -13.20 -35.52 -15.14
C LEU A 510 -14.01 -35.78 -16.40
#